data_AF-A0A931KCN1-F1
#
_entry.id   AF-A0A931KCN1-F1
#
_cell.length_a   1.000
_cell.length_b   1.000
_cell.length_c   1.000
_cell.angle_alpha   90.00
_cell.angle_beta   90.00
_cell.angle_gamma   90.00
#
_symmetry.space_group_name_H-M   'P 1'
#
loop_
_entity.id
_entity.type
_entity.pdbx_description
1 polymer ?
#
loop_
_entity_poly.entity_id
_entity_poly.type
_entity_poly.pdbx_seq_one_letter_code
_entity_poly.pdbx_strand_id
1 'polypeptide(L)'
;MYQSTCSRLTARIPLVLRGVLLGSLFFLNQCHAEADGKPDPKSEAANAFERMKSLKGEWVDNSGTFGAKDQVAVVYEVIGNGSAVMERLFRGQPHEMVSIYHMDGDQLVMTHYCAARNQPKMKAGRISDTRIDFDFAGGTNFDPAKDAHMHNGYIEWTDKDHVHGKWYGWAGGKASDHAVSFELARKKPSGS
;
A
#
# COMPACT_ATOMS: atom_id res chain seq x y z
N MET A 1 -38.02 -5.92 11.78
CA MET A 1 -38.46 -4.56 12.19
C MET A 1 -37.32 -3.62 11.77
N TYR A 2 -37.24 -3.27 10.50
CA TYR A 2 -37.64 -1.95 10.01
C TYR A 2 -38.02 -2.09 8.52
N GLN A 3 -39.29 -1.85 8.17
CA GLN A 3 -39.73 -1.75 6.79
C GLN A 3 -39.85 -0.26 6.44
N SER A 4 -39.07 0.20 5.46
CA SER A 4 -39.26 1.52 4.86
C SER A 4 -40.35 1.43 3.80
N THR A 5 -41.53 1.98 4.11
CA THR A 5 -42.62 2.20 3.17
C THR A 5 -42.35 3.45 2.34
N CYS A 6 -42.16 3.30 1.03
CA CYS A 6 -42.21 4.41 0.07
C CYS A 6 -43.59 4.41 -0.60
N SER A 7 -44.45 5.37 -0.23
CA SER A 7 -45.80 5.53 -0.76
C SER A 7 -45.74 6.09 -2.18
N ARG A 8 -46.35 5.38 -3.15
CA ARG A 8 -46.42 5.81 -4.55
C ARG A 8 -47.58 6.81 -4.71
N LEU A 9 -47.26 8.09 -4.92
CA LEU A 9 -48.23 9.06 -5.45
C LEU A 9 -48.53 8.72 -6.92
N THR A 10 -49.78 8.40 -7.24
CA THR A 10 -50.29 8.29 -8.60
C THR A 10 -50.76 9.65 -9.10
N ALA A 11 -49.91 10.37 -9.83
CA ALA A 11 -50.32 11.57 -10.56
C ALA A 11 -50.87 11.16 -11.94
N ARG A 12 -52.15 11.47 -12.19
CA ARG A 12 -52.82 11.28 -13.48
C ARG A 12 -52.36 12.39 -14.44
N ILE A 13 -51.79 12.01 -15.58
CA ILE A 13 -51.36 12.93 -16.65
C ILE A 13 -52.52 13.09 -17.64
N PRO A 14 -53.03 14.30 -17.93
CA PRO A 14 -53.93 14.50 -19.05
C PRO A 14 -53.13 14.71 -20.34
N LEU A 15 -53.60 14.07 -21.41
CA LEU A 15 -53.03 14.07 -22.76
C LEU A 15 -53.69 15.15 -23.61
N VAL A 16 -53.03 16.29 -23.92
CA VAL A 16 -53.39 17.08 -25.14
C VAL A 16 -52.21 17.94 -25.67
N LEU A 17 -51.87 17.67 -26.94
CA LEU A 17 -51.34 18.50 -28.04
C LEU A 17 -50.07 19.38 -27.97
N ARG A 18 -49.26 19.14 -29.02
CA ARG A 18 -48.55 20.09 -29.91
C ARG A 18 -47.38 20.91 -29.35
N GLY A 19 -46.22 20.73 -29.98
CA GLY A 19 -45.21 21.79 -30.09
C GLY A 19 -43.77 21.28 -30.02
N VAL A 20 -43.10 21.30 -31.17
CA VAL A 20 -41.64 21.14 -31.32
C VAL A 20 -40.89 22.14 -30.43
N LEU A 21 -39.82 21.71 -29.74
CA LEU A 21 -38.54 22.45 -29.63
C LEU A 21 -37.49 21.68 -28.80
N LEU A 22 -36.23 21.93 -29.17
CA LEU A 22 -34.98 21.29 -28.77
C LEU A 22 -34.78 21.17 -27.25
N GLY A 23 -34.10 20.09 -26.84
CA GLY A 23 -33.49 20.00 -25.53
C GLY A 23 -33.05 18.60 -25.16
N SER A 24 -31.99 18.08 -25.78
CA SER A 24 -31.29 16.90 -25.28
C SER A 24 -30.73 17.23 -23.89
N LEU A 25 -31.46 16.83 -22.85
CA LEU A 25 -31.00 16.81 -21.47
C LEU A 25 -29.80 15.86 -21.38
N PHE A 26 -28.61 16.40 -21.59
CA PHE A 26 -27.39 15.83 -21.03
C PHE A 26 -27.55 15.84 -19.51
N PHE A 27 -28.10 14.76 -18.95
CA PHE A 27 -27.84 14.41 -17.56
C PHE A 27 -26.36 14.05 -17.48
N LEU A 28 -25.51 15.08 -17.35
CA LEU A 28 -24.20 14.93 -16.75
C LEU A 28 -24.49 14.39 -15.35
N ASN A 29 -24.27 13.09 -15.20
CA ASN A 29 -24.24 12.40 -13.95
C ASN A 29 -23.14 13.09 -13.12
N GLN A 30 -23.51 14.09 -12.34
CA GLN A 30 -22.65 14.72 -11.37
C GLN A 30 -22.34 13.65 -10.34
N CYS A 31 -21.20 13.00 -10.54
CA CYS A 31 -20.48 12.35 -9.47
C CYS A 31 -20.21 13.46 -8.45
N HIS A 32 -21.09 13.57 -7.46
CA HIS A 32 -20.84 14.40 -6.29
C HIS A 32 -19.55 13.85 -5.68
N ALA A 33 -18.47 14.60 -5.84
CA ALA A 33 -17.28 14.41 -5.04
C ALA A 33 -17.69 14.78 -3.60
N GLU A 34 -18.03 13.78 -2.81
CA GLU A 34 -18.03 13.90 -1.36
C GLU A 34 -16.61 14.28 -0.92
N ALA A 35 -16.51 15.11 0.13
CA ALA A 35 -15.26 15.68 0.65
C ALA A 35 -14.10 14.68 0.55
N ASP A 36 -13.13 15.03 -0.30
CA ASP A 36 -12.15 14.14 -0.88
C ASP A 36 -11.40 13.32 0.18
N GLY A 37 -11.60 12.00 0.20
CA GLY A 37 -10.72 11.04 0.90
C GLY A 37 -9.31 10.96 0.28
N LYS A 38 -8.85 12.02 -0.38
CA LYS A 38 -7.51 12.12 -0.93
C LYS A 38 -6.57 12.60 0.18
N PRO A 39 -5.36 12.04 0.29
CA PRO A 39 -4.37 12.49 1.27
C PRO A 39 -4.12 13.99 1.14
N ASP A 40 -4.02 14.69 2.27
CA ASP A 40 -3.42 16.03 2.28
C ASP A 40 -1.99 15.93 1.74
N PRO A 41 -1.67 16.56 0.59
CA PRO A 41 -0.36 16.46 -0.03
C PRO A 41 0.77 17.04 0.85
N LYS A 42 0.45 17.77 1.92
CA LYS A 42 1.41 18.31 2.88
C LYS A 42 1.58 17.47 4.14
N SER A 43 0.80 16.39 4.29
CA SER A 43 0.89 15.52 5.47
C SER A 43 2.23 14.79 5.54
N GLU A 44 2.66 14.46 6.76
CA GLU A 44 3.87 13.68 6.99
C GLU A 44 3.83 12.31 6.29
N ALA A 45 2.65 11.67 6.27
CA ALA A 45 2.42 10.41 5.58
C ALA A 45 2.51 10.55 4.05
N ALA A 46 1.98 11.64 3.46
CA ALA A 46 2.15 11.92 2.03
C ALA A 46 3.63 12.12 1.67
N ASN A 47 4.39 12.85 2.47
CA ASN A 47 5.83 13.02 2.28
C ASN A 47 6.60 11.69 2.46
N ALA A 48 6.19 10.86 3.41
CA ALA A 48 6.71 9.49 3.58
C ALA A 48 6.42 8.62 2.34
N PHE A 49 5.24 8.74 1.75
CA PHE A 49 4.89 8.02 0.53
C PHE A 49 5.72 8.48 -0.69
N GLU A 50 5.97 9.77 -0.84
CA GLU A 50 6.90 10.26 -1.88
C GLU A 50 8.33 9.71 -1.67
N ARG A 51 8.79 9.57 -0.42
CA ARG A 51 10.05 8.88 -0.12
C ARG A 51 10.01 7.40 -0.48
N MET A 52 8.91 6.69 -0.22
CA MET A 52 8.74 5.32 -0.69
C MET A 52 8.88 5.22 -2.22
N LYS A 53 8.31 6.16 -2.98
CA LYS A 53 8.44 6.19 -4.45
C LYS A 53 9.90 6.35 -4.91
N SER A 54 10.74 7.03 -4.13
CA SER A 54 12.17 7.20 -4.43
C SER A 54 12.95 5.87 -4.45
N LEU A 55 12.39 4.80 -3.86
CA LEU A 55 12.99 3.46 -3.90
C LEU A 55 12.90 2.82 -5.28
N LYS A 56 12.11 3.34 -6.23
CA LYS A 56 11.97 2.78 -7.58
C LYS A 56 13.32 2.34 -8.16
N GLY A 57 13.42 1.07 -8.55
CA GLY A 57 14.64 0.47 -9.08
C GLY A 57 14.98 -0.89 -8.46
N GLU A 58 16.14 -1.41 -8.82
CA GLU A 58 16.69 -2.67 -8.31
C GLU A 58 17.68 -2.40 -7.18
N TRP A 59 17.63 -3.22 -6.13
CA TRP A 59 18.43 -3.08 -4.92
C TRP A 59 19.17 -4.38 -4.59
N VAL A 60 20.45 -4.22 -4.31
CA VAL A 60 21.43 -5.27 -4.01
C VAL A 60 21.47 -5.53 -2.51
N ASP A 61 21.44 -6.79 -2.09
CA ASP A 61 21.60 -7.18 -0.69
C ASP A 61 23.09 -7.17 -0.28
N ASN A 62 23.50 -6.14 0.44
CA ASN A 62 24.86 -6.01 0.95
C ASN A 62 25.07 -6.86 2.22
N SER A 63 24.01 -7.05 3.00
CA SER A 63 24.04 -7.80 4.25
C SER A 63 24.17 -9.31 4.03
N GLY A 64 23.68 -9.80 2.89
CA GLY A 64 23.52 -11.23 2.62
C GLY A 64 22.36 -11.87 3.40
N THR A 65 21.59 -11.09 4.15
CA THR A 65 20.46 -11.56 4.96
C THR A 65 19.40 -12.26 4.12
N PHE A 66 19.23 -11.85 2.87
CA PHE A 66 18.30 -12.48 1.93
C PHE A 66 18.95 -13.66 1.18
N GLY A 67 20.16 -14.09 1.53
CA GLY A 67 20.86 -15.15 0.81
C GLY A 67 21.24 -14.77 -0.63
N ALA A 68 21.14 -13.49 -0.97
CA ALA A 68 21.43 -12.93 -2.28
C ALA A 68 22.56 -11.89 -2.17
N LYS A 69 23.58 -12.18 -1.36
CA LYS A 69 24.68 -11.25 -1.12
C LYS A 69 25.30 -10.76 -2.43
N ASP A 70 25.47 -9.45 -2.53
CA ASP A 70 26.00 -8.74 -3.71
C ASP A 70 25.18 -8.95 -5.00
N GLN A 71 23.95 -9.43 -4.87
CA GLN A 71 22.98 -9.63 -5.95
C GLN A 71 21.69 -8.86 -5.67
N VAL A 72 20.90 -8.63 -6.72
CA VAL A 72 19.59 -7.98 -6.59
C VAL A 72 18.67 -8.88 -5.77
N ALA A 73 18.25 -8.40 -4.60
CA ALA A 73 17.29 -9.08 -3.74
C ALA A 73 15.90 -8.45 -3.83
N VAL A 74 15.84 -7.13 -4.00
CA VAL A 74 14.60 -6.35 -3.93
C VAL A 74 14.42 -5.49 -5.17
N VAL A 75 13.20 -5.44 -5.69
CA VAL A 75 12.81 -4.55 -6.79
C VAL A 75 11.61 -3.73 -6.37
N TYR A 76 11.72 -2.41 -6.50
CA TYR A 76 10.62 -1.48 -6.25
C TYR A 76 10.08 -0.91 -7.56
N GLU A 77 8.77 -0.96 -7.73
CA GLU A 77 8.04 -0.42 -8.88
C GLU A 77 6.95 0.54 -8.42
N VAL A 78 6.85 1.70 -9.07
CA VAL A 78 5.73 2.62 -8.88
C VAL A 78 4.62 2.21 -9.85
N ILE A 79 3.45 1.85 -9.33
CA ILE A 79 2.32 1.29 -10.09
C ILE A 79 1.06 2.12 -9.88
N GLY A 80 -0.03 1.75 -10.56
CA GLY A 80 -1.35 2.39 -10.35
C GLY A 80 -1.35 3.88 -10.66
N ASN A 81 -0.65 4.32 -11.71
CA ASN A 81 -0.48 5.74 -12.03
C ASN A 81 0.15 6.56 -10.89
N GLY A 82 1.08 5.97 -10.14
CA GLY A 82 1.75 6.65 -9.02
C GLY A 82 1.02 6.57 -7.69
N SER A 83 -0.08 5.83 -7.60
CA SER A 83 -0.86 5.68 -6.36
C SER A 83 -0.32 4.60 -5.42
N ALA A 84 0.58 3.73 -5.88
CA ALA A 84 1.16 2.67 -5.06
C ALA A 84 2.62 2.37 -5.43
N VAL A 85 3.36 1.86 -4.45
CA VAL A 85 4.71 1.29 -4.62
C VAL A 85 4.62 -0.20 -4.34
N MET A 86 5.15 -1.01 -5.23
CA MET A 86 5.26 -2.45 -5.08
C MET A 86 6.72 -2.82 -4.85
N GLU A 87 6.98 -3.46 -3.72
CA GLU A 87 8.23 -4.12 -3.39
C GLU A 87 8.11 -5.60 -3.72
N ARG A 88 9.07 -6.14 -4.48
CA ARG A 88 9.22 -7.56 -4.74
C ARG A 88 10.54 -8.05 -4.14
N LEU A 89 10.45 -8.95 -3.17
CA LEU A 89 11.58 -9.66 -2.58
C LEU A 89 11.60 -11.09 -3.14
N PHE A 90 12.79 -11.58 -3.52
CA PHE A 90 12.96 -12.89 -4.18
C PHE A 90 12.24 -13.02 -5.53
N ARG A 91 12.29 -11.96 -6.36
CA ARG A 91 11.62 -11.89 -7.66
C ARG A 91 11.89 -13.16 -8.51
N GLY A 92 10.82 -13.83 -8.93
CA GLY A 92 10.86 -15.03 -9.79
C GLY A 92 11.13 -16.35 -9.07
N GLN A 93 11.30 -16.35 -7.74
CA GLN A 93 11.51 -17.57 -6.96
C GLN A 93 10.18 -18.13 -6.41
N PRO A 94 10.09 -19.43 -6.06
CA PRO A 94 8.86 -20.02 -5.51
C PRO A 94 8.37 -19.41 -4.19
N HIS A 95 9.24 -18.67 -3.51
CA HIS A 95 8.96 -17.97 -2.25
C HIS A 95 9.02 -16.44 -2.41
N GLU A 96 8.74 -15.94 -3.63
CA GLU A 96 8.56 -14.51 -3.88
C GLU A 96 7.57 -13.91 -2.88
N MET A 97 7.94 -12.78 -2.31
CA MET A 97 7.10 -11.99 -1.42
C MET A 97 6.88 -10.61 -2.02
N VAL A 98 5.67 -10.09 -1.84
CA VAL A 98 5.29 -8.79 -2.39
C VAL A 98 4.74 -7.90 -1.28
N SER A 99 5.22 -6.67 -1.18
CA SER A 99 4.62 -5.66 -0.30
C SER A 99 4.09 -4.51 -1.15
N ILE A 100 2.85 -4.09 -0.91
CA ILE A 100 2.24 -2.95 -1.61
C ILE A 100 2.02 -1.82 -0.62
N TYR A 101 2.65 -0.69 -0.87
CA TYR A 101 2.55 0.55 -0.11
C TYR A 101 1.64 1.53 -0.84
N HIS A 102 0.71 2.16 -0.13
CA HIS A 102 -0.19 3.17 -0.70
C HIS A 102 -0.74 4.09 0.40
N MET A 103 -1.34 5.20 -0.03
CA MET A 103 -2.12 6.05 0.86
C MET A 103 -3.55 5.51 1.01
N ASP A 104 -4.01 5.41 2.25
CA ASP A 104 -5.40 5.17 2.64
C ASP A 104 -5.88 6.39 3.44
N GLY A 105 -6.60 7.30 2.77
CA GLY A 105 -6.87 8.63 3.31
C GLY A 105 -5.58 9.39 3.60
N ASP A 106 -5.37 9.77 4.87
CA ASP A 106 -4.18 10.46 5.38
C ASP A 106 -3.11 9.50 5.94
N GLN A 107 -3.28 8.18 5.77
CA GLN A 107 -2.38 7.16 6.32
C GLN A 107 -1.56 6.49 5.22
N LEU A 108 -0.25 6.34 5.45
CA LEU A 108 0.58 5.44 4.64
C LEU A 108 0.41 4.02 5.17
N VAL A 109 -0.04 3.10 4.33
CA VAL A 109 -0.27 1.70 4.69
C VAL A 109 0.49 0.76 3.78
N MET A 110 0.77 -0.44 4.28
CA MET A 110 1.37 -1.54 3.55
C MET A 110 0.51 -2.80 3.72
N THR A 111 0.29 -3.55 2.64
CA THR A 111 -0.11 -4.96 2.71
C THR A 111 1.05 -5.83 2.24
N HIS A 112 1.48 -6.79 3.05
CA HIS A 112 2.53 -7.74 2.73
C HIS A 112 1.92 -9.10 2.39
N TYR A 113 2.25 -9.63 1.22
CA TYR A 113 1.86 -10.94 0.72
C TYR A 113 3.03 -11.90 0.94
N CYS A 114 2.92 -12.70 1.99
CA CYS A 114 3.98 -13.60 2.41
C CYS A 114 3.93 -14.93 1.63
N ALA A 115 5.07 -15.63 1.54
CA ALA A 115 5.14 -17.01 1.06
C ALA A 115 4.29 -17.97 1.93
N ALA A 116 3.98 -17.59 3.18
CA ALA A 116 3.04 -18.28 4.07
C ALA A 116 1.56 -18.16 3.63
N ARG A 117 1.28 -17.47 2.52
CA ARG A 117 -0.07 -17.25 1.96
C ARG A 117 -1.01 -16.44 2.86
N ASN A 118 -0.47 -15.63 3.76
CA ASN A 118 -1.22 -14.63 4.53
C ASN A 118 -0.96 -13.20 4.03
N GLN A 119 -1.79 -12.27 4.49
CA GLN A 119 -1.74 -10.86 4.07
C GLN A 119 -1.74 -9.91 5.27
N PRO A 120 -0.69 -9.91 6.12
CA PRO A 120 -0.57 -8.90 7.16
C PRO A 120 -0.56 -7.49 6.58
N LYS A 121 -1.25 -6.60 7.29
CA LYS A 121 -1.33 -5.17 7.01
C LYS A 121 -0.58 -4.42 8.09
N MET A 122 0.10 -3.36 7.68
CA MET A 122 0.77 -2.43 8.55
C MET A 122 0.41 -1.00 8.15
N LYS A 123 0.54 -0.08 9.09
CA LYS A 123 0.41 1.36 8.86
C LYS A 123 1.66 2.07 9.36
N ALA A 124 2.01 3.18 8.72
CA ALA A 124 3.09 4.02 9.22
C ALA A 124 2.74 4.53 10.62
N GLY A 125 3.66 4.32 11.55
CA GLY A 125 3.61 4.80 12.92
C GLY A 125 4.47 6.04 13.06
N ARG A 126 5.63 5.89 13.68
CA ARG A 126 6.63 6.97 13.75
C ARG A 126 7.23 7.21 12.37
N ILE A 127 7.26 8.47 11.98
CA ILE A 127 7.96 8.94 10.80
C ILE A 127 9.01 9.96 11.27
N SER A 128 10.18 9.91 10.65
CA SER A 128 11.24 10.92 10.79
C SER A 128 11.70 11.36 9.40
N ASP A 129 12.73 12.19 9.30
CA ASP A 129 13.31 12.61 8.02
C ASP A 129 13.93 11.45 7.22
N THR A 130 14.44 10.44 7.92
CA THR A 130 15.17 9.31 7.33
C THR A 130 14.50 7.97 7.53
N ARG A 131 13.45 7.85 8.34
CA ARG A 131 12.88 6.56 8.72
C ARG A 131 11.35 6.57 8.72
N ILE A 132 10.80 5.41 8.35
CA ILE A 132 9.38 5.10 8.50
C ILE A 132 9.27 3.80 9.27
N ASP A 133 8.67 3.86 10.46
CA ASP A 133 8.27 2.68 11.21
C ASP A 133 6.86 2.25 10.78
N PHE A 134 6.66 0.95 10.65
CA PHE A 134 5.40 0.32 10.26
C PHE A 134 4.91 -0.56 11.40
N ASP A 135 3.73 -0.23 11.91
CA ASP A 135 3.06 -0.94 13.00
C ASP A 135 1.98 -1.88 12.46
N PHE A 136 1.82 -3.03 13.12
CA PHE A 136 0.82 -4.02 12.76
C PHE A 136 -0.61 -3.43 12.79
N ALA A 137 -1.38 -3.68 11.74
CA ALA A 137 -2.75 -3.18 11.56
C ALA A 137 -3.74 -4.29 11.21
N GLY A 138 -3.41 -5.55 11.50
CA GLY A 138 -4.26 -6.71 11.20
C GLY A 138 -3.92 -7.33 9.86
N GLY A 139 -4.92 -7.86 9.16
CA GLY A 139 -4.74 -8.51 7.85
C GLY A 139 -5.74 -9.62 7.61
N THR A 140 -5.53 -10.39 6.55
CA THR A 140 -6.44 -11.48 6.16
C THR A 140 -5.72 -12.81 5.99
N ASN A 141 -6.48 -13.89 6.14
CA ASN A 141 -6.03 -15.27 5.97
C ASN A 141 -4.99 -15.76 7.01
N PHE A 142 -5.10 -15.31 8.26
CA PHE A 142 -4.36 -15.81 9.41
C PHE A 142 -5.00 -15.35 10.73
N ASP A 143 -4.76 -16.07 11.82
CA ASP A 143 -5.02 -15.67 13.20
C ASP A 143 -3.73 -15.08 13.80
N PRO A 144 -3.64 -13.76 14.06
CA PRO A 144 -2.42 -13.13 14.58
C PRO A 144 -1.97 -13.66 15.95
N ALA A 145 -2.88 -14.29 16.72
CA ALA A 145 -2.53 -14.89 18.00
C ALA A 145 -1.89 -16.28 17.86
N LYS A 146 -1.90 -16.88 16.67
CA LYS A 146 -1.44 -18.26 16.43
C LYS A 146 -0.45 -18.37 15.29
N ASP A 147 -0.81 -17.82 14.14
CA ASP A 147 -0.13 -18.06 12.88
C ASP A 147 1.09 -17.18 12.69
N ALA A 148 2.09 -17.73 11.98
CA ALA A 148 3.31 -16.99 11.67
C ALA A 148 3.03 -15.89 10.64
N HIS A 149 3.44 -14.65 10.91
CA HIS A 149 3.22 -13.52 9.99
C HIS A 149 4.27 -12.43 10.19
N MET A 150 4.45 -11.60 9.15
CA MET A 150 5.15 -10.33 9.30
C MET A 150 4.30 -9.39 10.14
N HIS A 151 4.87 -8.80 11.19
CA HIS A 151 4.10 -8.03 12.15
C HIS A 151 4.38 -6.52 12.05
N ASN A 152 5.65 -6.14 12.14
CA ASN A 152 6.07 -4.74 12.15
C ASN A 152 7.49 -4.60 11.61
N GLY A 153 7.94 -3.38 11.39
CA GLY A 153 9.32 -3.12 10.98
C GLY A 153 9.55 -1.69 10.58
N TYR A 154 10.68 -1.44 9.92
CA TYR A 154 10.99 -0.11 9.42
C TYR A 154 11.88 -0.17 8.18
N ILE A 155 11.84 0.93 7.43
CA ILE A 155 12.80 1.26 6.39
C ILE A 155 13.43 2.60 6.76
N GLU A 156 14.75 2.65 6.67
CA GLU A 156 15.55 3.82 6.99
C GLU A 156 16.53 4.10 5.84
N TRP A 157 16.50 5.32 5.32
CA TRP A 157 17.40 5.81 4.30
C TRP A 157 18.67 6.34 4.98
N THR A 158 19.79 5.67 4.75
CA THR A 158 21.10 6.18 5.15
C THR A 158 21.61 7.23 4.16
N ASP A 159 21.30 7.06 2.87
CA ASP A 159 21.44 8.09 1.85
C ASP A 159 20.51 7.78 0.65
N LYS A 160 20.72 8.45 -0.50
CA LYS A 160 19.88 8.29 -1.71
C LYS A 160 19.96 6.89 -2.37
N ASP A 161 21.05 6.18 -2.12
CA ASP A 161 21.40 4.90 -2.72
C ASP A 161 21.56 3.78 -1.68
N HIS A 162 21.36 4.05 -0.40
CA HIS A 162 21.45 3.05 0.67
C HIS A 162 20.24 3.12 1.59
N VAL A 163 19.65 1.95 1.84
CA VAL A 163 18.64 1.79 2.88
C VAL A 163 19.02 0.62 3.78
N HIS A 164 18.69 0.77 5.05
CA HIS A 164 18.70 -0.32 6.00
C HIS A 164 17.28 -0.48 6.55
N GLY A 165 16.91 -1.70 6.88
CA GLY A 165 15.63 -1.93 7.50
C GLY A 165 15.64 -3.16 8.37
N LYS A 166 14.53 -3.34 9.07
CA LYS A 166 14.33 -4.48 9.93
C LYS A 166 12.88 -4.89 9.93
N TRP A 167 12.66 -6.17 9.74
CA TRP A 167 11.35 -6.80 9.72
C TRP A 167 11.21 -7.78 10.87
N TYR A 168 10.10 -7.69 11.61
CA TYR A 168 9.83 -8.50 12.79
C TYR A 168 8.69 -9.47 12.48
N GLY A 169 9.02 -10.77 12.47
CA GLY A 169 8.03 -11.84 12.38
C GLY A 169 7.45 -12.16 13.75
N TRP A 170 6.21 -12.60 13.78
CA TRP A 170 5.53 -13.12 14.96
C TRP A 170 4.99 -14.51 14.68
N ALA A 171 4.88 -15.34 15.71
CA ALA A 171 4.24 -16.65 15.68
C ALA A 171 3.74 -17.01 17.08
N GLY A 172 2.61 -17.71 17.20
CA GLY A 172 2.03 -18.06 18.51
C GLY A 172 1.74 -16.85 19.40
N GLY A 173 1.41 -15.71 18.79
CA GLY A 173 1.11 -14.46 19.51
C GLY A 173 2.32 -13.79 20.15
N LYS A 174 3.54 -14.14 19.73
CA LYS A 174 4.80 -13.59 20.27
C LYS A 174 5.74 -13.21 19.14
N ALA A 175 6.61 -12.24 19.41
CA ALA A 175 7.70 -11.90 18.51
C ALA A 175 8.64 -13.10 18.32
N SER A 176 9.07 -13.33 17.08
CA SER A 176 10.15 -14.26 16.75
C SER A 176 11.45 -13.79 17.39
N ASP A 177 12.27 -14.73 17.88
CA ASP A 177 13.62 -14.46 18.38
C ASP A 177 14.53 -13.89 17.27
N HIS A 178 14.15 -14.11 16.01
CA HIS A 178 14.86 -13.62 14.85
C HIS A 178 14.03 -12.55 14.14
N ALA A 179 14.57 -11.33 14.13
CA ALA A 179 14.17 -10.26 13.23
C ALA A 179 15.14 -10.22 12.04
N VAL A 180 14.61 -9.89 10.87
CA VAL A 180 15.36 -9.84 9.62
C VAL A 180 15.88 -8.42 9.43
N SER A 181 17.14 -8.17 9.76
CA SER A 181 17.83 -6.90 9.47
C SER A 181 18.49 -6.98 8.09
N PHE A 182 18.25 -5.99 7.24
CA PHE A 182 18.79 -5.97 5.89
C PHE A 182 19.47 -4.64 5.58
N GLU A 183 20.46 -4.71 4.70
CA GLU A 183 21.12 -3.56 4.10
C GLU A 183 21.05 -3.68 2.59
N LEU A 184 20.50 -2.67 1.96
CA LEU A 184 20.29 -2.62 0.52
C LEU A 184 21.02 -1.43 -0.08
N ALA A 185 21.76 -1.68 -1.16
CA ALA A 185 22.31 -0.63 -2.00
C ALA A 185 21.60 -0.59 -3.35
N ARG A 186 21.36 0.60 -3.88
CA ARG A 186 20.81 0.77 -5.22
C ARG A 186 21.77 0.15 -6.23
N LYS A 187 21.25 -0.69 -7.11
CA LYS A 187 22.05 -1.27 -8.20
C LYS A 187 22.57 -0.14 -9.09
N LYS A 188 23.89 -0.04 -9.22
CA LYS A 188 24.50 0.91 -10.15
C LYS A 188 24.15 0.53 -11.60
N PRO A 189 23.95 1.52 -12.50
CA PRO A 189 23.85 1.24 -13.92
C PRO A 189 25.09 0.46 -14.37
N SER A 190 24.92 -0.57 -15.20
CA SER A 190 26.06 -1.29 -15.78
C SER A 190 26.86 -0.31 -16.66
N GLY A 191 28.06 0.08 -16.21
CA GLY A 191 29.00 0.89 -17.00
C GLY A 191 29.35 2.30 -16.48
N SER A 192 29.21 2.59 -15.19
CA SER A 192 29.76 3.82 -14.57
C SER A 192 31.17 3.64 -14.04
#